data_AF-A0A8J9WJK7-F1
#
_entry.id   AF-A0A8J9WJK7-F1
#
_cell.length_a   1.000
_cell.length_b   1.000
_cell.length_c   1.000
_cell.angle_alpha   90.00
_cell.angle_beta   90.00
_cell.angle_gamma   90.00
#
_symmetry.space_group_name_H-M   'P 1'
#
loop_
_entity.id
_entity.type
_entity.pdbx_description
1 polymer ?
#
loop_
_entity_poly.entity_id
_entity_poly.type
_entity_poly.pdbx_seq_one_letter_code
_entity_poly.pdbx_strand_id
1 'polypeptide(L)'
;MRLVDSQAVKEACPVPFDEGRLWKGEDGEELKRQLQAHFHNITKAMDCVGCEKCKLWGKLQILGIATSLKVLFSAEDCIGGQTAEPQLRLERNEVIAMLNLLERLAVSIEVVREMSLELADSAKHPRGLGAIEDVTHESLNEVLRHSLMGPA
;
A
#
# COMPACT_ATOMS: atom_id res chain seq x y z
N MET A 1 -6.86 17.36 7.20
CA MET A 1 -7.08 16.31 6.19
C MET A 1 -7.59 16.98 4.91
N ARG A 2 -6.69 17.60 4.12
CA ARG A 2 -7.01 18.39 2.91
C ARG A 2 -6.35 17.81 1.64
N LEU A 3 -5.46 16.84 1.82
CA LEU A 3 -4.67 16.23 0.75
C LEU A 3 -5.45 15.17 -0.04
N VAL A 4 -6.25 14.34 0.64
CA VAL A 4 -7.04 13.27 0.01
C VAL A 4 -8.14 13.82 -0.90
N ASP A 5 -8.69 14.99 -0.56
CA ASP A 5 -9.73 15.65 -1.36
C ASP A 5 -9.18 16.55 -2.47
N SER A 6 -7.86 16.68 -2.58
CA SER A 6 -7.24 17.49 -3.62
C SER A 6 -7.47 16.88 -5.00
N GLN A 7 -7.97 17.70 -5.93
CA GLN A 7 -8.21 17.30 -7.32
C GLN A 7 -6.92 16.79 -7.99
N ALA A 8 -5.79 17.45 -7.71
CA ALA A 8 -4.47 17.04 -8.22
C ALA A 8 -4.07 15.62 -7.78
N VAL A 9 -4.43 15.21 -6.55
CA VAL A 9 -4.11 13.87 -6.04
C VAL A 9 -5.02 12.82 -6.68
N LYS A 10 -6.29 13.14 -6.93
CA LYS A 10 -7.24 12.25 -7.60
C LYS A 10 -6.89 12.02 -9.08
N GLU A 11 -6.34 13.03 -9.74
CA GLU A 11 -5.87 12.93 -11.12
C GLU A 11 -4.54 12.16 -11.23
N ALA A 12 -3.61 12.38 -10.30
CA ALA A 12 -2.33 11.66 -10.27
C ALA A 12 -2.48 10.18 -9.82
N CYS A 13 -3.46 9.88 -8.98
CA CYS A 13 -3.72 8.54 -8.45
C CYS A 13 -5.19 8.18 -8.67
N PRO A 14 -5.57 7.67 -9.86
CA PRO A 14 -6.91 7.14 -10.06
C PRO A 14 -7.15 5.99 -9.09
N VAL A 15 -8.39 5.84 -8.60
CA VAL A 15 -8.76 4.77 -7.66
C VAL A 15 -8.40 3.42 -8.32
N PRO A 16 -7.37 2.71 -7.83
CA PRO A 16 -6.84 1.55 -8.54
C PRO A 16 -7.65 0.28 -8.25
N PHE A 17 -8.48 0.32 -7.20
CA PHE A 17 -9.13 -0.85 -6.64
C PHE A 17 -10.54 -0.51 -6.17
N ASP A 18 -11.51 -1.37 -6.47
CA ASP A 18 -12.86 -1.29 -5.89
C ASP A 18 -12.88 -2.15 -4.62
N GLU A 19 -12.71 -1.51 -3.47
CA GLU A 19 -12.71 -2.17 -2.15
C GLU A 19 -14.01 -2.95 -1.92
N GLY A 20 -15.12 -2.49 -2.52
CA GLY A 20 -16.40 -3.13 -2.38
C GLY A 20 -16.48 -4.53 -2.96
N ARG A 21 -15.72 -4.84 -4.02
CA ARG A 21 -15.80 -6.13 -4.69
C ARG A 21 -15.08 -7.26 -3.97
N LEU A 22 -14.08 -6.94 -3.16
CA LEU A 22 -13.29 -7.94 -2.43
C LEU A 22 -13.82 -8.17 -1.01
N TRP A 23 -14.41 -7.14 -0.38
CA TRP A 23 -14.77 -7.19 1.04
C TRP A 23 -16.29 -7.24 1.30
N LYS A 24 -17.15 -6.72 0.39
CA LYS A 24 -18.63 -6.71 0.58
C LYS A 24 -19.34 -8.03 0.19
N GLY A 25 -18.61 -9.11 -0.02
CA GLY A 25 -19.17 -10.43 -0.32
C GLY A 25 -19.66 -11.15 0.94
N GLU A 26 -20.50 -12.18 0.78
CA GLU A 26 -20.98 -13.05 1.86
C GLU A 26 -19.81 -13.72 2.65
N ASP A 27 -18.64 -13.80 2.01
CA ASP A 27 -17.41 -14.40 2.55
C ASP A 27 -16.47 -13.40 3.28
N GLY A 28 -16.82 -12.12 3.40
CA GLY A 28 -15.92 -11.06 3.90
C GLY A 28 -15.38 -11.31 5.32
N GLU A 29 -16.25 -11.73 6.24
CA GLU A 29 -15.87 -12.06 7.63
C GLU A 29 -15.02 -13.33 7.73
N GLU A 30 -15.31 -14.35 6.89
CA GLU A 30 -14.48 -15.55 6.82
C GLU A 30 -13.09 -15.23 6.26
N LEU A 31 -13.03 -14.41 5.20
CA LEU A 31 -11.80 -13.94 4.60
C LEU A 31 -10.94 -13.16 5.61
N LYS A 32 -11.55 -12.23 6.36
CA LYS A 32 -10.90 -11.50 7.46
C LYS A 32 -10.28 -12.44 8.48
N ARG A 33 -11.03 -13.46 8.93
CA ARG A 33 -10.54 -14.46 9.88
C ARG A 33 -9.38 -15.28 9.33
N GLN A 34 -9.47 -15.72 8.07
CA GLN A 34 -8.38 -16.45 7.41
C GLN A 34 -7.12 -15.59 7.28
N LEU A 35 -7.27 -14.34 6.88
CA LEU A 35 -6.16 -13.40 6.72
C LEU A 35 -5.46 -13.13 8.05
N GLN A 36 -6.22 -12.95 9.13
CA GLN A 36 -5.68 -12.84 10.49
C GLN A 36 -4.89 -14.09 10.90
N ALA A 37 -5.43 -15.28 10.64
CA ALA A 37 -4.74 -16.54 10.93
C ALA A 37 -3.44 -16.67 10.12
N HIS A 38 -3.45 -16.26 8.85
CA HIS A 38 -2.26 -16.24 8.00
C HIS A 38 -1.20 -15.27 8.52
N PHE A 39 -1.56 -14.05 8.90
CA PHE A 39 -0.59 -13.10 9.46
C PHE A 39 0.03 -13.60 10.77
N HIS A 40 -0.74 -14.29 11.62
CA HIS A 40 -0.20 -14.92 12.83
C HIS A 40 0.84 -16.00 12.47
N ASN A 41 0.52 -16.86 11.50
CA ASN A 41 1.42 -17.91 11.06
C ASN A 41 2.69 -17.34 10.41
N ILE A 42 2.57 -16.31 9.59
CA ILE A 42 3.72 -15.62 8.98
C ILE A 42 4.59 -14.99 10.09
N THR A 43 3.98 -14.35 11.08
CA THR A 43 4.71 -13.73 12.20
C THR A 43 5.50 -14.78 13.00
N LYS A 44 4.93 -15.97 13.21
CA LYS A 44 5.65 -17.11 13.80
C LYS A 44 6.78 -17.61 12.90
N ALA A 45 6.57 -17.68 11.59
CA ALA A 45 7.63 -18.07 10.65
C ALA A 45 8.80 -17.07 10.69
N MET A 46 8.51 -15.77 10.85
CA MET A 46 9.53 -14.74 11.01
C MET A 46 10.37 -14.92 12.29
N ASP A 47 9.90 -15.65 13.30
CA ASP A 47 10.70 -15.96 14.48
C ASP A 47 11.88 -16.89 14.20
N CYS A 48 11.80 -17.67 13.13
CA CYS A 48 12.84 -18.59 12.68
C CYS A 48 13.92 -17.93 11.82
N VAL A 49 13.79 -16.64 11.48
CA VAL A 49 14.76 -15.92 10.66
C VAL A 49 15.98 -15.56 11.52
N GLY A 50 17.14 -16.14 11.20
CA GLY A 50 18.39 -15.92 11.96
C GLY A 50 19.05 -14.55 11.74
N CYS A 51 18.65 -13.81 10.70
CA CYS A 51 19.09 -12.44 10.47
C CYS A 51 18.23 -11.48 11.31
N GLU A 52 18.80 -10.89 12.37
CA GLU A 52 18.09 -9.99 13.28
C GLU A 52 17.45 -8.78 12.58
N LYS A 53 18.15 -8.17 11.62
CA LYS A 53 17.61 -7.06 10.83
C LYS A 53 16.42 -7.52 9.98
N CYS A 54 16.55 -8.67 9.31
CA CYS A 54 15.52 -9.23 8.44
C CYS A 54 14.28 -9.62 9.25
N LYS A 55 14.47 -10.21 10.43
CA LYS A 55 13.42 -10.55 11.39
C LYS A 55 12.68 -9.30 11.87
N LEU A 56 13.40 -8.27 12.29
CA LEU A 56 12.82 -7.01 12.73
C LEU A 56 11.97 -6.35 11.63
N TRP A 57 12.57 -6.15 10.45
CA TRP A 57 11.90 -5.49 9.33
C TRP A 57 10.77 -6.31 8.75
N GLY A 58 10.92 -7.63 8.69
CA GLY A 58 9.87 -8.55 8.24
C GLY A 58 8.64 -8.48 9.15
N LYS A 59 8.83 -8.53 10.47
CA LYS A 59 7.73 -8.37 11.43
C LYS A 59 7.07 -6.99 11.33
N LEU A 60 7.87 -5.93 11.18
CA LEU A 60 7.36 -4.56 11.03
C LEU A 60 6.49 -4.42 9.78
N GLN A 61 6.95 -4.94 8.63
CA GLN A 61 6.20 -4.86 7.37
C GLN A 61 4.91 -5.69 7.42
N ILE A 62 4.96 -6.92 7.95
CA ILE A 62 3.77 -7.76 8.11
C ILE A 62 2.74 -7.11 9.04
N LEU A 63 3.18 -6.51 10.16
CA LEU A 63 2.30 -5.73 11.03
C LEU A 63 1.69 -4.52 10.31
N GLY A 64 2.47 -3.83 9.48
CA GLY A 64 1.99 -2.73 8.65
C GLY A 64 0.88 -3.18 7.69
N ILE A 65 1.06 -4.31 7.01
CA ILE A 65 0.07 -4.85 6.05
C ILE A 65 -1.21 -5.23 6.80
N ALA A 66 -1.08 -5.94 7.93
CA ALA A 66 -2.20 -6.33 8.78
C ALA A 66 -2.97 -5.10 9.31
N THR A 67 -2.25 -4.03 9.68
CA THR A 67 -2.84 -2.76 10.12
C THR A 67 -3.62 -2.09 8.99
N SER A 68 -3.06 -2.01 7.78
CA SER A 68 -3.76 -1.45 6.61
C SER A 68 -5.06 -2.21 6.33
N LEU A 69 -5.02 -3.54 6.41
CA LEU A 69 -6.21 -4.37 6.21
C LEU A 69 -7.23 -4.19 7.34
N LYS A 70 -6.79 -4.06 8.60
CA LYS A 70 -7.66 -3.72 9.73
C LYS A 70 -8.40 -2.40 9.49
N VAL A 71 -7.74 -1.40 8.93
CA VAL A 71 -8.39 -0.13 8.54
C VAL A 71 -9.42 -0.35 7.43
N LEU A 72 -9.08 -1.13 6.39
CA LEU A 72 -9.99 -1.43 5.28
C LEU A 72 -11.26 -2.16 5.74
N PHE A 73 -11.12 -3.17 6.61
CA PHE A 73 -12.25 -3.91 7.20
C PHE A 73 -13.08 -3.09 8.21
N SER A 74 -12.55 -1.99 8.74
CA SER A 74 -13.27 -1.12 9.67
C SER A 74 -13.92 0.10 9.00
N ALA A 75 -13.60 0.38 7.74
CA ALA A 75 -14.22 1.47 6.99
C ALA A 75 -15.73 1.23 6.73
N GLU A 76 -16.17 -0.03 6.84
CA GLU A 76 -17.56 -0.48 6.69
C GLU A 76 -18.46 -0.02 7.85
N ASP A 77 -17.91 0.09 9.07
CA ASP A 77 -18.63 0.51 10.28
C ASP A 77 -19.01 2.00 10.29
N CYS A 78 -18.48 2.79 9.36
CA CYS A 78 -18.71 4.24 9.29
C CYS A 78 -19.90 4.65 8.40
N ILE A 79 -20.48 3.73 7.63
CA ILE A 79 -21.48 4.06 6.59
C ILE A 79 -22.92 3.67 7.00
N GLY A 80 -23.11 2.79 7.99
CA GLY A 80 -24.41 2.34 8.49
C GLY A 80 -24.70 2.84 9.90
N GLY A 81 -25.82 3.54 10.09
CA GLY A 81 -26.18 4.17 11.36
C GLY A 81 -26.32 3.22 12.56
N GLN A 82 -25.95 3.76 13.73
CA GLN A 82 -26.46 3.41 15.05
C GLN A 82 -26.64 1.91 15.35
N THR A 83 -25.56 1.17 15.53
CA THR A 83 -25.50 0.09 16.52
C THR A 83 -24.08 0.02 17.07
N ALA A 84 -23.94 -0.38 18.32
CA ALA A 84 -22.72 -0.29 19.11
C ALA A 84 -21.60 -1.22 18.59
N GLU A 85 -20.86 -0.78 17.57
CA GLU A 85 -19.76 -1.51 16.92
C GLU A 85 -18.39 -0.84 17.19
N PRO A 86 -17.29 -1.62 17.12
CA PRO A 86 -16.03 -1.29 17.78
C PRO A 86 -15.32 -0.15 17.06
N GLN A 87 -15.13 0.97 17.76
CA GLN A 87 -14.24 2.06 17.31
C GLN A 87 -12.94 1.46 16.76
N LEU A 88 -12.59 1.77 15.51
CA LEU A 88 -11.29 1.47 14.93
C LEU A 88 -10.21 1.99 15.88
N ARG A 89 -9.60 1.06 16.63
CA ARG A 89 -8.55 1.34 17.61
C ARG A 89 -7.25 0.79 17.08
N LEU A 90 -6.35 1.72 16.76
CA LEU A 90 -5.00 1.43 16.33
C LEU A 90 -4.06 1.71 17.49
N GLU A 91 -3.26 0.71 17.83
CA GLU A 91 -2.15 0.84 18.77
C GLU A 91 -1.03 1.69 18.15
N ARG A 92 -0.23 2.35 19.00
CA ARG A 92 0.92 3.16 18.54
C ARG A 92 1.81 2.39 17.57
N ASN A 93 2.09 1.12 17.88
CA ASN A 93 2.96 0.28 17.06
C ASN A 93 2.33 -0.09 15.71
N GLU A 94 1.00 -0.25 15.65
CA GLU A 94 0.27 -0.49 14.40
C GLU A 94 0.41 0.72 13.46
N VAL A 95 0.20 1.94 14.00
CA VAL A 95 0.35 3.18 13.21
C VAL A 95 1.79 3.36 12.71
N ILE A 96 2.78 3.14 13.57
CA ILE A 96 4.20 3.24 13.19
C ILE A 96 4.52 2.22 12.09
N ALA A 97 4.09 0.96 12.25
CA ALA A 97 4.33 -0.09 11.28
C ALA A 97 3.69 0.21 9.92
N MET A 98 2.45 0.70 9.92
CA MET A 98 1.74 1.09 8.69
C MET A 98 2.45 2.21 7.93
N LEU A 99 2.90 3.26 8.64
CA LEU A 99 3.64 4.37 8.01
C LEU A 99 5.02 3.95 7.51
N ASN A 100 5.75 3.11 8.27
CA ASN A 100 7.04 2.57 7.83
C ASN A 100 6.88 1.66 6.60
N LEU A 101 5.82 0.86 6.56
CA LEU A 101 5.52 0.05 5.39
C LEU A 101 5.28 0.93 4.16
N LEU A 102 4.47 1.98 4.30
CA LEU A 102 4.17 2.89 3.19
C LEU A 102 5.43 3.55 2.63
N GLU A 103 6.31 4.04 3.50
CA GLU A 103 7.59 4.61 3.10
C GLU A 103 8.46 3.58 2.35
N ARG A 104 8.59 2.36 2.88
CA ARG A 104 9.38 1.31 2.21
C ARG A 104 8.81 0.89 0.87
N LEU A 105 7.48 0.85 0.71
CA LEU A 105 6.84 0.57 -0.57
C LEU A 105 7.08 1.71 -1.56
N ALA A 106 6.95 2.97 -1.12
CA ALA A 106 7.24 4.13 -1.97
C ALA A 106 8.70 4.13 -2.46
N VAL A 107 9.66 3.87 -1.57
CA VAL A 107 11.08 3.72 -1.93
C VAL A 107 11.28 2.54 -2.88
N SER A 108 10.60 1.41 -2.66
CA SER A 108 10.71 0.24 -3.55
C SER A 108 10.23 0.55 -4.98
N ILE A 109 9.18 1.36 -5.12
CA ILE A 109 8.68 1.81 -6.43
C ILE A 109 9.73 2.69 -7.12
N GLU A 110 10.35 3.63 -6.42
CA GLU A 110 11.40 4.48 -7.01
C GLU A 110 12.62 3.66 -7.43
N VAL A 111 13.04 2.68 -6.62
CA VAL A 111 14.15 1.79 -6.98
C VAL A 111 13.84 0.98 -8.24
N VAL A 112 12.62 0.47 -8.38
CA VAL A 112 12.21 -0.24 -9.61
C VAL A 112 12.23 0.70 -10.81
N ARG A 113 11.77 1.95 -10.65
CA ARG A 113 11.83 2.98 -11.70
C ARG A 113 13.27 3.29 -12.11
N GLU A 114 14.17 3.54 -11.17
CA GLU A 114 15.60 3.79 -11.42
C GLU A 114 16.25 2.62 -12.15
N MET A 115 16.08 1.40 -11.62
CA MET A 115 16.60 0.18 -12.26
C MET A 115 16.04 -0.01 -13.68
N SER A 116 14.76 0.33 -13.90
CA SER A 116 14.15 0.23 -15.22
C SER A 116 14.77 1.20 -16.22
N LEU A 117 15.11 2.42 -15.79
CA LEU A 117 15.79 3.42 -16.62
C LEU A 117 17.22 2.99 -16.96
N GLU A 118 17.98 2.50 -15.97
CA GLU A 118 19.34 1.99 -16.20
C GLU A 118 19.34 0.81 -17.19
N LEU A 119 18.37 -0.10 -17.05
CA LEU A 119 18.22 -1.22 -17.97
C LEU A 119 17.79 -0.75 -19.37
N ALA A 120 16.90 0.24 -19.49
CA ALA A 120 16.49 0.81 -20.77
C ALA A 120 17.66 1.44 -21.52
N ASP A 121 18.53 2.18 -20.82
CA ASP A 121 19.76 2.76 -21.39
C ASP A 121 20.77 1.68 -21.82
N SER A 122 20.77 0.52 -21.14
CA SER A 122 21.64 -0.62 -21.44
C SER A 122 21.09 -1.55 -22.54
N ALA A 123 19.83 -1.42 -22.96
CA ALA A 123 19.12 -2.46 -23.71
C ALA A 123 18.36 -1.98 -24.95
N LYS A 124 19.04 -2.01 -26.10
CA LYS A 124 18.45 -2.58 -27.34
C LYS A 124 18.25 -4.11 -27.16
N HIS A 125 17.53 -4.54 -26.12
CA HIS A 125 17.32 -5.97 -25.85
C HIS A 125 16.03 -6.44 -26.55
N PRO A 126 16.09 -7.50 -27.39
CA PRO A 126 15.01 -7.87 -28.31
C PRO A 126 13.77 -8.49 -27.66
N ARG A 127 13.71 -8.60 -26.33
CA ARG A 127 12.51 -9.07 -25.61
C ARG A 127 12.29 -8.30 -24.31
N GLY A 128 11.35 -7.35 -24.33
CA GLY A 128 10.51 -7.04 -23.17
C GLY A 128 10.68 -5.64 -22.56
N LEU A 129 9.91 -4.67 -23.06
CA LEU A 129 9.56 -3.45 -22.31
C LEU A 129 8.06 -3.11 -22.34
N GLY A 130 7.20 -3.98 -22.88
CA GLY A 130 5.77 -3.69 -23.08
C GLY A 130 4.92 -3.57 -21.81
N ALA A 131 5.51 -3.56 -20.61
CA ALA A 131 4.80 -3.38 -19.34
C ALA A 131 5.31 -2.16 -18.52
N ILE A 132 6.28 -1.39 -19.03
CA ILE A 132 7.01 -0.37 -18.26
C ILE A 132 6.77 1.06 -18.78
N GLU A 133 6.25 1.24 -20.00
CA GLU A 133 6.00 2.57 -20.58
C GLU A 133 5.14 3.48 -19.67
N ASP A 134 4.20 2.90 -18.92
CA ASP A 134 3.34 3.65 -17.97
C ASP A 134 4.07 4.09 -16.68
N VAL A 135 5.13 3.39 -16.25
CA VAL A 135 5.89 3.74 -15.03
C VAL A 135 6.93 4.83 -15.33
N THR A 136 7.37 4.92 -16.59
CA THR A 136 8.36 5.90 -17.04
C THR A 136 7.77 7.27 -17.35
N HIS A 137 6.44 7.44 -17.40
CA HIS A 137 5.86 8.59 -18.09
C HIS A 137 5.89 9.93 -17.34
N GLU A 138 6.20 9.98 -16.04
CA GLU A 138 6.69 11.17 -15.33
C GLU A 138 6.95 10.80 -13.87
N SER A 139 7.91 11.45 -13.22
CA SER A 139 8.06 11.28 -11.77
C SER A 139 6.81 11.84 -11.08
N LEU A 140 6.28 11.17 -10.05
CA LEU A 140 5.13 11.68 -9.28
C LEU A 140 5.39 13.09 -8.74
N ASN A 141 6.65 13.44 -8.44
CA ASN A 141 7.04 14.80 -8.06
C ASN A 141 6.91 15.81 -9.20
N GLU A 142 7.05 15.37 -10.45
CA GLU A 142 6.93 16.19 -11.65
C GLU A 142 5.46 16.44 -11.97
N VAL A 143 4.62 15.40 -11.90
CA VAL A 143 3.16 15.52 -11.96
C VAL A 143 2.63 16.41 -10.83
N LEU A 144 3.04 16.17 -9.58
CA LEU A 144 2.63 17.00 -8.44
C LEU A 144 3.13 18.44 -8.57
N ARG A 145 4.34 18.69 -9.08
CA ARG A 145 4.81 20.06 -9.37
C ARG A 145 3.97 20.72 -10.45
N HIS A 146 3.68 20.02 -11.53
CA HIS A 146 2.89 20.53 -12.65
C HIS A 146 1.41 20.77 -12.27
N SER A 147 0.84 19.95 -11.40
CA SER A 147 -0.53 20.12 -10.91
C SER A 147 -0.65 21.16 -9.78
N LEU A 148 0.43 21.44 -9.03
CA LEU A 148 0.44 22.44 -7.95
C LEU A 148 0.90 23.84 -8.42
N MET A 149 1.68 23.92 -9.49
CA MET A 149 2.01 25.15 -10.21
C MET A 149 1.14 25.21 -11.46
N GLY A 150 -0.08 25.74 -11.34
CA GLY A 150 -0.99 25.88 -12.49
C GLY A 150 -0.36 26.60 -13.69
N PRO A 151 -0.98 26.51 -14.89
CA PRO A 151 -0.43 27.12 -16.11
C PRO A 151 -0.28 28.64 -15.92
N ALA A 152 0.86 29.18 -16.36
CA ALA A 152 1.09 30.61 -16.46
C ALA A 152 0.12 31.29 -17.43
#